data_AF-A0A914URC0-F1
#
_entry.id   AF-A0A914URC0-F1
#
_cell.length_a   1.000
_cell.length_b   1.000
_cell.length_c   1.000
_cell.angle_alpha   90.00
_cell.angle_beta   90.00
_cell.angle_gamma   90.00
#
_symmetry.space_group_name_H-M   'P 1'
#
loop_
_entity.id
_entity.type
_entity.pdbx_description
1 polymer ?
#
loop_
_entity_poly.entity_id
_entity_poly.type
_entity_poly.pdbx_seq_one_letter_code
_entity_poly.pdbx_strand_id
1 'polypeptide(L)'
;MSSSPAALLLLFVFALDLKTERCSAARIGLFGSSGCYSHDVTMRAAGEVFRGHDVAWVQTFTFDFGVPAPTLPSNWHRMIVNQVSEDSTAALHYTKSIIWETVVPMDVRRLWDLRPQWAIFNILRTQHMACYATLRSANFTTFLQQHGNLDLAVVDYMLQECMVGTSALFNATVSVYFSNWPLSDGYVASFNIPWMPSTVAKTSSGLPTHMNFAERTANMVVQIFFLLSHSLQIAVVDVLHSWVGYESDILATESRQLLYATHSEFVIEMTRPISNQIKFFGCQRCLPSDPAKATRRSAEIQTDQLLTLPSSSSSSITTTPSSFTDVGGIDRHLLLRPFIVVTFGSISSVQTMGAHLLHDFMRAFGALNHTVFWQFDGVPPADQRIPENVHLISWLPLKELFGMMNFFAAFIVVSWG
;
A
#
# COMPACT_ATOMS: atom_id res chain seq x y z
N MET A 1 -14.38 13.96 57.67
CA MET A 1 -13.99 13.01 56.59
C MET A 1 -12.48 13.07 56.48
N SER A 2 -11.78 12.05 56.97
CA SER A 2 -10.31 12.04 57.08
C SER A 2 -9.69 11.64 55.75
N SER A 3 -8.97 12.56 55.11
CA SER A 3 -8.08 12.22 53.99
C SER A 3 -6.91 11.40 54.53
N SER A 4 -6.88 10.11 54.20
CA SER A 4 -5.82 9.19 54.61
C SER A 4 -4.46 9.64 54.05
N PRO A 5 -3.38 9.68 54.86
CA PRO A 5 -2.03 10.02 54.40
C PRO A 5 -1.50 9.07 53.32
N ALA A 6 -2.08 7.87 53.17
CA ALA A 6 -1.76 6.94 52.09
C ALA A 6 -2.20 7.44 50.69
N ALA A 7 -3.29 8.21 50.61
CA ALA A 7 -3.77 8.76 49.35
C ALA A 7 -2.88 9.91 48.83
N LEU A 8 -2.33 10.71 49.76
CA LEU A 8 -1.35 11.74 49.40
C LEU A 8 -0.01 11.13 48.96
N LEU A 9 0.41 10.03 49.57
CA LEU A 9 1.64 9.33 49.20
C LEU A 9 1.54 8.67 47.81
N LEU A 10 0.39 8.06 47.49
CA LEU A 10 0.11 7.50 46.16
C LEU A 10 0.07 8.56 45.07
N LEU A 11 -0.54 9.72 45.35
CA LEU A 11 -0.52 10.87 44.44
C LEU A 11 0.90 11.45 44.27
N PHE A 12 1.72 11.46 45.32
CA PHE A 12 3.11 11.93 45.24
C PHE A 12 4.01 10.96 44.47
N VAL A 13 3.82 9.65 44.62
CA VAL A 13 4.55 8.63 43.85
C VAL A 13 4.15 8.69 42.37
N PHE A 14 2.85 8.80 42.05
CA PHE A 14 2.38 9.02 40.67
C PHE A 14 2.88 10.35 40.08
N ALA A 15 2.93 11.43 40.88
CA ALA A 15 3.40 12.73 40.42
C ALA A 15 4.94 12.81 40.28
N LEU A 16 5.68 11.96 41.00
CA LEU A 16 7.12 11.78 40.81
C LEU A 16 7.38 10.94 39.56
N ASP A 17 6.62 9.86 39.32
CA ASP A 17 6.75 9.03 38.11
C ASP A 17 6.43 9.82 36.82
N LEU A 18 5.39 10.66 36.85
CA LEU A 18 5.04 11.56 35.73
C LEU A 18 6.06 12.66 35.47
N LYS A 19 6.98 12.94 36.41
CA LYS A 19 8.05 13.93 36.24
C LYS A 19 9.42 13.32 35.95
N THR A 20 9.55 11.99 36.04
CA THR A 20 10.82 11.28 35.78
C THR A 20 10.81 10.34 34.59
N GLU A 21 9.76 10.30 33.78
CA GLU A 21 9.92 9.85 32.40
C GLU A 21 10.70 10.90 31.62
N ARG A 22 12.03 10.83 31.70
CA ARG A 22 12.81 10.99 30.48
C ARG A 22 12.23 9.96 29.52
N CYS A 23 11.32 10.33 28.62
CA CYS A 23 10.89 9.43 27.55
C CYS A 23 12.16 8.98 26.83
N SER A 24 12.61 7.77 27.13
CA SER A 24 13.62 7.11 26.34
C SER A 24 13.06 7.04 24.92
N ALA A 25 13.90 7.27 23.92
CA ALA A 25 13.50 7.04 22.54
C ALA A 25 13.04 5.59 22.42
N ALA A 26 11.73 5.38 22.22
CA ALA A 26 11.19 4.05 21.93
C ALA A 26 11.80 3.49 20.64
N ARG A 27 11.94 2.17 20.55
CA ARG A 27 12.40 1.44 19.37
C ARG A 27 11.23 0.93 18.57
N ILE A 28 11.19 1.29 17.29
CA ILE A 28 10.04 1.06 16.42
C ILE A 28 10.49 0.31 15.19
N GLY A 29 9.92 -0.87 14.95
CA GLY A 29 10.12 -1.65 13.74
C GLY A 29 9.01 -1.41 12.73
N LEU A 30 9.36 -1.01 11.51
CA LEU A 30 8.45 -0.86 10.38
C LEU A 30 8.74 -1.98 9.38
N PHE A 31 7.77 -2.87 9.18
CA PHE A 31 7.88 -4.01 8.28
C PHE A 31 7.13 -3.69 6.99
N GLY A 32 7.88 -3.24 5.97
CA GLY A 32 7.33 -2.75 4.69
C GLY A 32 6.98 -3.88 3.71
N SER A 33 6.09 -3.57 2.77
CA SER A 33 5.62 -4.49 1.71
C SER A 33 6.74 -4.94 0.77
N SER A 34 6.49 -5.96 -0.06
CA SER A 34 7.53 -6.55 -0.92
C SER A 34 7.87 -5.76 -2.18
N GLY A 35 7.85 -4.42 -2.09
CA GLY A 35 8.21 -3.48 -3.16
C GLY A 35 7.03 -2.77 -3.82
N CYS A 36 5.81 -2.96 -3.33
CA CYS A 36 4.64 -2.22 -3.83
C CYS A 36 4.74 -0.75 -3.39
N TYR A 37 5.03 0.15 -4.32
CA TYR A 37 5.34 1.55 -4.03
C TYR A 37 4.32 2.26 -3.12
N SER A 38 3.02 2.05 -3.35
CA SER A 38 1.97 2.72 -2.55
C SER A 38 2.00 2.28 -1.07
N HIS A 39 2.35 1.02 -0.80
CA HIS A 39 2.51 0.47 0.53
C HIS A 39 3.73 1.05 1.22
N ASP A 40 4.86 1.06 0.51
CA ASP A 40 6.13 1.58 1.03
C ASP A 40 6.02 3.07 1.38
N VAL A 41 5.34 3.86 0.54
CA VAL A 41 5.07 5.28 0.84
C VAL A 41 4.18 5.44 2.07
N THR A 42 3.17 4.58 2.23
CA THR A 42 2.26 4.62 3.39
C THR A 42 2.99 4.26 4.67
N MET A 43 3.79 3.19 4.66
CA MET A 43 4.58 2.75 5.79
C MET A 43 5.67 3.77 6.16
N ARG A 44 6.33 4.39 5.16
CA ARG A 44 7.25 5.51 5.40
C ARG A 44 6.52 6.67 6.07
N ALA A 45 5.36 7.06 5.58
CA ALA A 45 4.59 8.16 6.16
C ALA A 45 4.17 7.88 7.61
N ALA A 46 3.88 6.62 7.96
CA ALA A 46 3.67 6.20 9.35
C ALA A 46 4.93 6.38 10.19
N GLY A 47 6.09 5.94 9.69
CA GLY A 47 7.37 6.11 10.36
C GLY A 47 7.75 7.57 10.67
N GLU A 48 7.44 8.49 9.75
CA GLU A 48 7.73 9.93 9.90
C GLU A 48 6.97 10.60 11.06
N VAL A 49 5.91 9.95 11.59
CA VAL A 49 5.19 10.42 12.77
C VAL A 49 6.01 10.19 14.05
N PHE A 50 6.87 9.18 14.09
CA PHE A 50 7.67 8.80 15.25
C PHE A 50 8.97 9.61 15.38
N ARG A 51 8.85 10.94 15.34
CA ARG A 51 10.01 11.84 15.49
C ARG A 51 10.61 11.73 16.88
N GLY A 52 11.94 11.58 16.95
CA GLY A 52 12.67 11.43 18.22
C GLY A 52 12.73 9.98 18.74
N HIS A 53 12.19 9.02 17.99
CA HIS A 53 12.29 7.59 18.29
C HIS A 53 13.35 6.92 17.41
N ASP A 54 13.80 5.74 17.86
CA ASP A 54 14.73 4.89 17.12
C ASP A 54 13.93 4.00 16.15
N VAL A 55 14.05 4.25 14.84
CA VAL A 55 13.21 3.61 13.82
C VAL A 55 14.05 2.65 12.99
N ALA A 56 13.62 1.40 12.94
CA ALA A 56 14.17 0.32 12.13
C ALA A 56 13.20 -0.03 11.00
N TRP A 57 13.64 0.06 9.75
CA TRP A 57 12.91 -0.36 8.56
C TRP A 57 13.38 -1.74 8.12
N VAL A 58 12.45 -2.69 8.01
CA VAL A 58 12.66 -4.07 7.61
C VAL A 58 11.84 -4.35 6.35
N GLN A 59 12.50 -4.78 5.27
CA GLN A 59 11.82 -5.04 4.01
C GLN A 59 12.57 -6.05 3.14
N THR A 60 11.82 -6.98 2.54
CA THR A 60 12.31 -7.83 1.45
C THR A 60 11.73 -7.32 0.15
N PHE A 61 12.59 -6.73 -0.70
CA PHE A 61 12.16 -6.20 -1.99
C PHE A 61 12.09 -7.35 -3.01
N THR A 62 10.89 -7.88 -3.25
CA THR A 62 10.66 -9.06 -4.11
C THR A 62 10.27 -8.68 -5.54
N PHE A 63 9.54 -7.58 -5.70
CA PHE A 63 8.93 -7.20 -6.97
C PHE A 63 9.32 -5.78 -7.37
N ASP A 64 9.69 -5.60 -8.64
CA ASP A 64 9.93 -4.28 -9.22
C ASP A 64 8.69 -3.77 -9.95
N PHE A 65 8.06 -2.73 -9.38
CA PHE A 65 6.88 -2.11 -9.98
C PHE A 65 7.21 -1.00 -11.00
N GLY A 66 8.50 -0.74 -11.28
CA GLY A 66 8.95 0.31 -12.20
C GLY A 66 8.95 1.71 -11.58
N VAL A 67 8.73 1.79 -10.27
CA VAL A 67 8.79 3.05 -9.49
C VAL A 67 9.87 2.90 -8.43
N PRO A 68 10.82 3.85 -8.33
CA PRO A 68 11.86 3.81 -7.31
C PRO A 68 11.29 3.73 -5.89
N ALA A 69 11.90 2.91 -5.04
CA ALA A 69 11.55 2.84 -3.63
C ALA A 69 11.69 4.23 -2.96
N PRO A 70 10.82 4.55 -1.98
CA PRO A 70 10.85 5.85 -1.32
C PRO A 70 12.17 6.06 -0.55
N THR A 71 12.68 7.29 -0.58
CA THR A 71 13.93 7.68 0.10
C THR A 71 13.79 7.71 1.63
N LEU A 72 14.23 6.67 2.32
CA LEU A 72 14.12 6.61 3.78
C LEU A 72 15.03 7.65 4.47
N PRO A 73 14.59 8.29 5.58
CA PRO A 73 15.41 9.19 6.38
C PRO A 73 16.75 8.59 6.80
N SER A 74 17.81 9.39 6.80
CA SER A 74 19.18 8.92 7.10
C SER A 74 19.37 8.47 8.54
N ASN A 75 18.52 8.94 9.46
CA ASN A 75 18.54 8.59 10.87
C ASN A 75 17.83 7.26 11.18
N TRP A 76 17.27 6.57 10.19
CA TRP A 76 16.63 5.27 10.38
C TRP A 76 17.62 4.12 10.14
N HIS A 77 17.50 3.08 10.94
CA HIS A 77 18.17 1.80 10.67
C HIS A 77 17.42 1.08 9.55
N ARG A 78 18.15 0.49 8.60
CA ARG A 78 17.55 -0.05 7.38
C ARG A 78 18.09 -1.44 7.11
N MET A 79 17.18 -2.39 6.96
CA MET A 79 17.44 -3.73 6.50
C MET A 79 16.55 -3.98 5.28
N ILE A 80 17.14 -3.79 4.10
CA ILE A 80 16.51 -4.03 2.81
C ILE A 80 17.26 -5.16 2.15
N VAL A 81 16.58 -6.28 1.92
CA VAL A 81 17.12 -7.41 1.15
C VAL A 81 16.47 -7.40 -0.22
N ASN A 82 17.24 -7.12 -1.26
CA ASN A 82 16.75 -7.18 -2.63
C ASN A 82 16.76 -8.63 -3.13
N GLN A 83 15.58 -9.14 -3.47
CA GLN A 83 15.32 -10.48 -4.00
C GLN A 83 14.60 -10.42 -5.35
N VAL A 84 14.65 -9.28 -6.04
CA VAL A 84 14.15 -9.17 -7.41
C VAL A 84 14.96 -10.08 -8.32
N SER A 85 14.26 -11.00 -8.95
CA SER A 85 14.78 -11.99 -9.89
C SER A 85 14.02 -11.94 -11.22
N GLU A 86 14.56 -12.59 -12.24
CA GLU A 86 13.88 -12.78 -13.52
C GLU A 86 12.51 -13.45 -13.32
N ASP A 87 12.45 -14.50 -12.49
CA ASP A 87 11.22 -15.19 -12.11
C ASP A 87 10.19 -14.24 -11.47
N SER A 88 10.64 -13.39 -10.54
CA SER A 88 9.75 -12.42 -9.88
C SER A 88 9.19 -11.39 -10.85
N THR A 89 10.02 -10.96 -11.82
CA THR A 89 9.65 -9.99 -12.85
C THR A 89 8.65 -10.60 -13.81
N ALA A 90 8.88 -11.86 -14.22
CA ALA A 90 7.96 -12.60 -15.08
C ALA A 90 6.60 -12.87 -14.39
N ALA A 91 6.61 -13.28 -13.12
CA ALA A 91 5.39 -13.50 -12.33
C ALA A 91 4.58 -12.21 -12.17
N LEU A 92 5.25 -11.10 -11.87
CA LEU A 92 4.60 -9.79 -11.76
C LEU A 92 4.05 -9.34 -13.12
N HIS A 93 4.85 -9.42 -14.19
CA HIS A 93 4.42 -9.00 -15.53
C HIS A 93 3.21 -9.80 -16.00
N TYR A 94 3.21 -11.12 -15.82
CA TYR A 94 2.05 -11.97 -16.11
C TYR A 94 0.81 -11.54 -15.31
N THR A 95 0.97 -11.34 -14.01
CA THR A 95 -0.12 -10.88 -13.12
C THR A 95 -0.68 -9.53 -13.57
N LYS A 96 0.21 -8.56 -13.88
CA LYS A 96 -0.17 -7.24 -14.40
C LYS A 96 -0.88 -7.32 -15.76
N SER A 97 -0.55 -8.28 -16.62
CA SER A 97 -1.27 -8.46 -17.89
C SER A 97 -2.67 -9.03 -17.71
N ILE A 98 -2.86 -10.01 -16.82
CA ILE A 98 -4.15 -10.69 -16.69
C ILE A 98 -5.18 -9.83 -15.94
N ILE A 99 -4.75 -8.91 -15.08
CA ILE A 99 -5.65 -8.01 -14.35
C ILE A 99 -6.50 -7.15 -15.32
N TRP A 100 -5.99 -6.88 -16.52
CA TRP A 100 -6.76 -6.18 -17.56
C TRP A 100 -7.90 -7.01 -18.16
N GLU A 101 -7.86 -8.33 -18.02
CA GLU A 101 -8.80 -9.26 -18.64
C GLU A 101 -9.77 -9.90 -17.64
N THR A 102 -9.36 -10.02 -16.38
CA THR A 102 -10.05 -10.82 -15.37
C THR A 102 -9.68 -10.38 -13.95
N VAL A 103 -10.52 -10.77 -12.98
CA VAL A 103 -10.35 -10.41 -11.57
C VAL A 103 -9.39 -11.40 -10.91
N VAL A 104 -8.40 -10.88 -10.19
CA VAL A 104 -7.40 -11.66 -9.43
C VAL A 104 -7.74 -11.57 -7.93
N PRO A 105 -7.74 -12.69 -7.18
CA PRO A 105 -7.25 -14.02 -7.55
C PRO A 105 -8.26 -14.95 -8.23
N MET A 106 -9.53 -14.55 -8.32
CA MET A 106 -10.58 -15.40 -8.88
C MET A 106 -11.73 -14.58 -9.46
N ASP A 107 -12.12 -14.88 -10.70
CA ASP A 107 -13.33 -14.33 -11.32
C ASP A 107 -14.50 -15.31 -11.11
N VAL A 108 -15.43 -14.92 -10.23
CA VAL A 108 -16.62 -15.74 -9.89
C VAL A 108 -17.54 -15.99 -11.07
N ARG A 109 -17.46 -15.17 -12.13
CA ARG A 109 -18.27 -15.34 -13.34
C ARG A 109 -17.62 -16.31 -14.33
N ARG A 110 -16.33 -16.58 -14.17
CA ARG A 110 -15.51 -17.45 -15.03
C ARG A 110 -14.66 -18.40 -14.19
N LEU A 111 -15.29 -19.21 -13.35
CA LEU A 111 -14.60 -20.15 -12.45
C LEU A 111 -13.73 -21.20 -13.17
N TRP A 112 -13.97 -21.44 -14.47
CA TRP A 112 -13.14 -22.31 -15.30
C TRP A 112 -11.84 -21.65 -15.78
N ASP A 113 -11.75 -20.31 -15.71
CA ASP A 113 -10.52 -19.59 -16.00
C ASP A 113 -9.59 -19.69 -14.77
N LEU A 114 -8.56 -20.52 -14.90
CA LEU A 114 -7.57 -20.76 -13.84
C LEU A 114 -6.35 -19.82 -13.92
N ARG A 115 -6.31 -18.89 -14.88
CA ARG A 115 -5.20 -17.95 -15.05
C ARG A 115 -5.03 -17.02 -13.83
N PRO A 116 -6.10 -16.46 -13.22
CA PRO A 116 -5.99 -15.66 -11.98
C PRO A 116 -5.34 -16.41 -10.81
N GLN A 117 -5.73 -17.67 -10.62
CA GLN A 117 -5.27 -18.54 -9.55
C GLN A 117 -3.81 -18.92 -9.79
N TRP A 118 -3.44 -19.20 -11.04
CA TRP A 118 -2.06 -19.44 -11.43
C TRP A 118 -1.17 -18.21 -11.20
N ALA A 119 -1.64 -17.01 -11.55
CA ALA A 119 -0.90 -15.77 -11.29
C ALA A 119 -0.65 -15.58 -9.80
N ILE A 120 -1.69 -15.68 -8.96
CA ILE A 120 -1.50 -15.47 -7.52
C ILE A 120 -0.62 -16.56 -6.91
N PHE A 121 -0.74 -17.81 -7.36
CA PHE A 121 0.15 -18.88 -6.94
C PHE A 121 1.62 -18.56 -7.23
N ASN A 122 1.94 -18.04 -8.42
CA ASN A 122 3.30 -17.65 -8.76
C ASN A 122 3.81 -16.45 -7.94
N ILE A 123 2.94 -15.47 -7.66
CA ILE A 123 3.28 -14.34 -6.77
C ILE A 123 3.63 -14.86 -5.37
N LEU A 124 2.78 -15.71 -4.79
CA LEU A 124 2.99 -16.27 -3.45
C LEU A 124 4.23 -17.18 -3.41
N ARG A 125 4.45 -18.02 -4.43
CA ARG A 125 5.67 -18.84 -4.56
C ARG A 125 6.93 -17.97 -4.59
N THR A 126 6.90 -16.87 -5.34
CA THR A 126 8.04 -15.93 -5.43
C THR A 126 8.32 -15.27 -4.08
N GLN A 127 7.26 -14.85 -3.37
CA GLN A 127 7.38 -14.30 -2.02
C GLN A 127 8.02 -15.30 -1.05
N HIS A 128 7.61 -16.56 -1.09
CA HIS A 128 8.21 -17.61 -0.26
C HIS A 128 9.70 -17.80 -0.53
N MET A 129 10.12 -17.80 -1.80
CA MET A 129 11.54 -17.93 -2.15
C MET A 129 12.35 -16.72 -1.66
N ALA A 130 11.82 -15.51 -1.83
CA ALA A 130 12.44 -14.28 -1.33
C ALA A 130 12.52 -14.26 0.21
N CYS A 131 11.49 -14.80 0.88
CA CYS A 131 11.45 -14.97 2.32
C CYS A 131 12.59 -15.87 2.81
N TYR A 132 12.70 -17.06 2.23
CA TYR A 132 13.77 -18.01 2.55
C TYR A 132 15.16 -17.41 2.37
N ALA A 133 15.40 -16.70 1.26
CA ALA A 133 16.66 -16.03 0.99
C ALA A 133 16.96 -14.90 1.99
N THR A 134 15.94 -14.16 2.42
CA THR A 134 16.07 -13.09 3.43
C THR A 134 16.47 -13.66 4.79
N LEU A 135 15.73 -14.65 5.28
CA LEU A 135 15.95 -15.26 6.60
C LEU A 135 17.34 -15.89 6.72
N ARG A 136 17.86 -16.46 5.62
CA ARG A 136 19.19 -17.07 5.54
C ARG A 136 20.32 -16.04 5.42
N SER A 137 20.02 -14.78 5.13
CA SER A 137 21.05 -13.77 4.89
C SER A 137 21.77 -13.39 6.19
N ALA A 138 23.10 -13.27 6.14
CA ALA A 138 23.88 -12.81 7.30
C ALA A 138 23.47 -11.39 7.73
N ASN A 139 23.08 -10.54 6.77
CA ASN A 139 22.60 -9.19 7.03
C ASN A 139 21.35 -9.20 7.92
N PHE A 140 20.41 -10.11 7.65
CA PHE A 140 19.22 -10.28 8.48
C PHE A 140 19.59 -10.69 9.91
N THR A 141 20.42 -11.72 10.07
CA THR A 141 20.82 -12.21 11.40
C THR A 141 21.55 -11.13 12.21
N THR A 142 22.49 -10.40 11.59
CA THR A 142 23.19 -9.30 12.26
C THR A 142 22.23 -8.17 12.64
N PHE A 143 21.30 -7.82 11.76
CA PHE A 143 20.31 -6.79 12.04
C PHE A 143 19.38 -7.18 13.17
N LEU A 144 18.89 -8.42 13.19
CA LEU A 144 18.06 -8.96 14.25
C LEU A 144 18.80 -8.96 15.60
N GLN A 145 20.10 -9.28 15.62
CA GLN A 145 20.91 -9.21 16.84
C GLN A 145 21.08 -7.77 17.35
N GLN A 146 21.20 -6.79 16.46
CA GLN A 146 21.42 -5.38 16.81
C GLN A 146 20.14 -4.65 17.19
N HIS A 147 19.04 -4.93 16.49
CA HIS A 147 17.79 -4.16 16.56
C HIS A 147 16.57 -5.04 16.90
N GLY A 148 16.77 -6.26 17.40
CA GLY A 148 15.71 -7.24 17.64
C GLY A 148 14.72 -6.91 18.75
N ASN A 149 15.08 -6.04 19.70
CA ASN A 149 14.18 -5.63 20.79
C ASN A 149 13.44 -4.35 20.39
N LEU A 150 12.12 -4.45 20.29
CA LEU A 150 11.25 -3.35 19.85
C LEU A 150 10.18 -3.05 20.91
N ASP A 151 9.81 -1.78 21.02
CA ASP A 151 8.65 -1.36 21.81
C ASP A 151 7.37 -1.48 20.97
N LEU A 152 7.48 -1.18 19.66
CA LEU A 152 6.39 -1.24 18.70
C LEU A 152 6.85 -1.87 17.38
N ALA A 153 6.10 -2.84 16.86
CA ALA A 153 6.19 -3.34 15.50
C ALA A 153 4.96 -2.90 14.69
N VAL A 154 5.18 -2.33 13.52
CA VAL A 154 4.13 -1.93 12.56
C VAL A 154 4.32 -2.76 11.31
N VAL A 155 3.33 -3.59 10.96
CA VAL A 155 3.44 -4.59 9.90
C VAL A 155 2.44 -4.33 8.79
N ASP A 156 2.91 -4.27 7.55
CA ASP A 156 2.04 -4.28 6.37
C ASP A 156 1.51 -5.71 6.13
N TYR A 157 0.21 -5.84 5.90
CA TYR A 157 -0.47 -7.13 5.77
C TYR A 157 -0.86 -7.49 4.34
N MET A 158 -0.48 -6.74 3.30
CA MET A 158 -0.83 -7.12 1.92
C MET A 158 0.09 -8.22 1.38
N LEU A 159 -0.43 -9.46 1.28
CA LEU A 159 0.26 -10.61 0.68
C LEU A 159 1.65 -10.85 1.30
N GLN A 160 1.73 -10.79 2.64
CA GLN A 160 3.01 -10.69 3.32
C GLN A 160 3.15 -11.51 4.62
N GLU A 161 2.71 -12.76 4.59
CA GLU A 161 2.89 -13.72 5.69
C GLU A 161 4.36 -13.86 6.11
N CYS A 162 5.30 -13.69 5.17
CA CYS A 162 6.72 -13.65 5.48
C CYS A 162 7.11 -12.49 6.42
N MET A 163 6.59 -11.27 6.23
CA MET A 163 6.94 -10.15 7.12
C MET A 163 6.22 -10.25 8.45
N VAL A 164 5.02 -10.82 8.48
CA VAL A 164 4.35 -11.18 9.73
C VAL A 164 5.22 -12.16 10.51
N GLY A 165 5.66 -13.26 9.89
CA GLY A 165 6.59 -14.22 10.51
C GLY A 165 7.91 -13.58 10.90
N THR A 166 8.48 -12.72 10.04
CA THR A 166 9.73 -12.01 10.34
C THR A 166 9.57 -11.10 11.55
N SER A 167 8.43 -10.40 11.67
CA SER A 167 8.13 -9.56 12.84
C SER A 167 8.01 -10.36 14.14
N ALA A 168 7.57 -11.62 14.06
CA ALA A 168 7.51 -12.52 15.21
C ALA A 168 8.91 -12.87 15.77
N LEU A 169 9.96 -12.76 14.95
CA LEU A 169 11.34 -12.99 15.38
C LEU A 169 11.89 -11.80 16.17
N PHE A 170 11.31 -10.61 16.00
CA PHE A 170 11.63 -9.46 16.81
C PHE A 170 10.87 -9.55 18.13
N ASN A 171 11.55 -9.26 19.22
CA ASN A 171 10.96 -9.22 20.55
C ASN A 171 10.23 -7.88 20.73
N ALA A 172 9.08 -7.73 20.06
CA ALA A 172 8.24 -6.55 20.10
C ALA A 172 7.25 -6.60 21.27
N THR A 173 7.20 -5.54 22.07
CA THR A 173 6.23 -5.43 23.19
C THR A 173 4.80 -5.29 22.67
N VAL A 174 4.60 -4.49 21.62
CA VAL A 174 3.31 -4.29 20.94
C VAL A 174 3.51 -4.48 19.45
N SER A 175 2.55 -5.12 18.79
CA SER A 175 2.50 -5.24 17.33
C SER A 175 1.15 -4.72 16.80
N VAL A 176 1.19 -4.00 15.68
CA VAL A 176 0.00 -3.51 14.99
C VAL A 176 0.09 -3.78 13.48
N TYR A 177 -1.06 -4.05 12.88
CA TYR A 177 -1.22 -4.14 11.43
C TYR A 177 -1.59 -2.77 10.87
N PHE A 178 -0.85 -2.31 9.87
CA PHE A 178 -1.11 -1.05 9.19
C PHE A 178 -0.78 -1.17 7.70
N SER A 179 -1.79 -1.05 6.85
CA SER A 179 -1.65 -1.09 5.39
C SER A 179 -2.61 -0.11 4.71
N ASN A 180 -2.29 0.28 3.48
CA ASN A 180 -3.21 1.01 2.60
C ASN A 180 -4.17 0.07 1.84
N TRP A 181 -4.08 -1.25 2.05
CA TRP A 181 -5.06 -2.20 1.55
C TRP A 181 -6.37 -2.13 2.36
N PRO A 182 -7.56 -2.29 1.75
CA PRO A 182 -8.81 -2.43 2.50
C PRO A 182 -8.73 -3.59 3.49
N LEU A 183 -9.70 -3.68 4.39
CA LEU A 183 -9.71 -4.69 5.42
C LEU A 183 -9.81 -6.10 4.77
N SER A 184 -8.68 -6.79 4.74
CA SER A 184 -8.49 -8.02 3.97
C SER A 184 -9.24 -9.18 4.60
N ASP A 185 -10.01 -9.89 3.78
CA ASP A 185 -10.78 -11.04 4.23
C ASP A 185 -9.89 -12.06 4.93
N GLY A 186 -8.72 -12.44 4.38
CA GLY A 186 -7.81 -13.45 4.96
C GLY A 186 -7.45 -13.25 6.44
N TYR A 187 -7.17 -12.02 6.84
CA TYR A 187 -6.61 -11.71 8.16
C TYR A 187 -7.68 -11.43 9.22
N VAL A 188 -8.90 -11.01 8.85
CA VAL A 188 -9.92 -10.68 9.85
C VAL A 188 -10.41 -11.88 10.65
N ALA A 189 -10.19 -13.11 10.16
CA ALA A 189 -10.44 -14.33 10.93
C ALA A 189 -9.58 -14.39 12.20
N SER A 190 -8.32 -13.95 12.12
CA SER A 190 -7.37 -13.94 13.25
C SER A 190 -7.82 -13.00 14.39
N PHE A 191 -8.74 -12.07 14.11
CA PHE A 191 -9.31 -11.12 15.07
C PHE A 191 -10.72 -11.52 15.56
N ASN A 192 -11.11 -12.78 15.39
CA ASN A 192 -12.44 -13.31 15.77
C ASN A 192 -13.62 -12.56 15.13
N ILE A 193 -13.42 -11.97 13.95
CA ILE A 193 -14.50 -11.33 13.21
C ILE A 193 -15.18 -12.39 12.35
N PRO A 194 -16.51 -12.59 12.47
CA PRO A 194 -17.21 -13.63 11.73
C PRO A 194 -17.23 -13.32 10.23
N TRP A 195 -16.87 -14.32 9.41
CA TRP A 195 -16.96 -14.24 7.96
C TRP A 195 -18.31 -14.75 7.48
N MET A 196 -19.17 -13.85 7.00
CA MET A 196 -20.50 -14.20 6.49
C MET A 196 -20.57 -14.08 4.96
N PRO A 197 -20.28 -15.15 4.21
CA PRO A 197 -20.31 -15.11 2.74
C PRO A 197 -21.73 -14.93 2.19
N SER A 198 -22.76 -15.13 3.02
CA SER A 198 -24.17 -14.97 2.65
C SER A 198 -24.63 -13.51 2.61
N THR A 199 -23.91 -12.59 3.25
CA THR A 199 -24.32 -11.17 3.40
C THR A 199 -23.24 -10.16 3.05
N VAL A 200 -21.96 -10.57 3.08
CA VAL A 200 -20.82 -9.70 2.80
C VAL A 200 -20.09 -10.26 1.59
N ALA A 201 -20.13 -9.53 0.48
CA ALA A 201 -19.34 -9.89 -0.71
C ALA A 201 -17.84 -9.93 -0.35
N LYS A 202 -17.08 -10.81 -0.98
CA LYS A 202 -15.65 -10.92 -0.72
C LYS A 202 -14.88 -9.88 -1.51
N THR A 203 -13.78 -9.41 -0.91
CA THR A 203 -12.84 -8.52 -1.60
C THR A 203 -12.42 -9.18 -2.92
N SER A 204 -12.39 -8.40 -4.00
CA SER A 204 -12.04 -8.90 -5.34
C SER A 204 -13.03 -9.94 -5.92
N SER A 205 -14.27 -10.04 -5.41
CA SER A 205 -15.29 -10.92 -6.01
C SER A 205 -16.10 -10.23 -7.12
N GLY A 206 -16.07 -8.90 -7.21
CA GLY A 206 -16.93 -8.13 -8.14
C GLY A 206 -18.44 -8.29 -7.90
N LEU A 207 -18.83 -8.82 -6.73
CA LEU A 207 -20.23 -9.06 -6.38
C LEU A 207 -20.88 -7.80 -5.76
N PRO A 208 -22.18 -7.57 -6.01
CA PRO A 208 -22.88 -6.42 -5.46
C PRO A 208 -23.11 -6.56 -3.95
N THR A 209 -23.41 -5.45 -3.28
CA THR A 209 -23.79 -5.44 -1.85
C THR A 209 -25.00 -6.34 -1.55
N HIS A 210 -25.96 -6.40 -2.49
CA HIS A 210 -27.12 -7.27 -2.39
C HIS A 210 -26.99 -8.47 -3.34
N MET A 211 -26.58 -9.60 -2.79
CA MET A 211 -26.41 -10.86 -3.53
C MET A 211 -27.66 -11.74 -3.51
N ASN A 212 -28.00 -12.31 -4.66
CA ASN A 212 -28.95 -13.41 -4.79
C ASN A 212 -28.35 -14.75 -4.31
N PHE A 213 -29.12 -15.84 -4.34
CA PHE A 213 -28.65 -17.14 -3.86
C PHE A 213 -27.43 -17.70 -4.61
N ALA A 214 -27.39 -17.56 -5.94
CA ALA A 214 -26.27 -18.04 -6.73
C ALA A 214 -25.00 -17.22 -6.47
N GLU A 215 -25.14 -15.89 -6.37
CA GLU A 215 -24.04 -14.98 -6.02
C GLU A 215 -23.50 -15.28 -4.62
N ARG A 216 -24.35 -15.54 -3.63
CA ARG A 216 -23.94 -15.97 -2.27
C ARG A 216 -23.19 -17.30 -2.30
N THR A 217 -23.62 -18.23 -3.14
CA THR A 217 -22.94 -19.53 -3.31
C THR A 217 -21.55 -19.33 -3.92
N ALA A 218 -21.43 -18.49 -4.96
CA ALA A 218 -20.14 -18.14 -5.54
C ALA A 218 -19.22 -17.41 -4.54
N ASN A 219 -19.79 -16.50 -3.74
CA ASN A 219 -19.09 -15.78 -2.70
C ASN A 219 -18.55 -16.72 -1.61
N MET A 220 -19.31 -17.77 -1.26
CA MET A 220 -18.84 -18.83 -0.36
C MET A 220 -17.64 -19.60 -0.93
N VAL A 221 -17.62 -19.86 -2.24
CA VAL A 221 -16.46 -20.51 -2.90
C VAL A 221 -15.22 -19.62 -2.80
N VAL A 222 -15.35 -18.32 -3.05
CA VAL A 222 -14.24 -17.36 -2.89
C VAL A 222 -13.72 -17.34 -1.45
N GLN A 223 -14.64 -17.36 -0.46
CA GLN A 223 -14.26 -17.45 0.94
C GLN A 223 -13.46 -18.72 1.25
N ILE A 224 -13.90 -19.88 0.76
CA ILE A 224 -13.17 -21.15 0.97
C ILE A 224 -11.78 -21.06 0.36
N PHE A 225 -11.66 -20.50 -0.84
CA PHE A 225 -10.36 -20.26 -1.48
C PHE A 225 -9.45 -19.42 -0.59
N PHE A 226 -9.91 -18.26 -0.10
CA PHE A 226 -9.09 -17.42 0.79
C PHE A 226 -8.67 -18.13 2.08
N LEU A 227 -9.56 -18.89 2.71
CA LEU A 227 -9.24 -19.65 3.93
C LEU A 227 -8.16 -20.70 3.68
N LEU A 228 -8.30 -21.47 2.59
CA LEU A 228 -7.32 -22.49 2.22
C LEU A 228 -5.98 -21.89 1.82
N SER A 229 -6.00 -20.83 1.00
CA SER A 229 -4.80 -20.12 0.58
C SER A 229 -4.06 -19.55 1.80
N HIS A 230 -4.75 -18.85 2.69
CA HIS A 230 -4.15 -18.27 3.89
C HIS A 230 -3.57 -19.34 4.83
N SER A 231 -4.33 -20.42 5.08
CA SER A 231 -3.85 -21.54 5.91
C SER A 231 -2.60 -22.20 5.32
N LEU A 232 -2.56 -22.34 3.99
CA LEU A 232 -1.41 -22.87 3.27
C LEU A 232 -0.22 -21.91 3.34
N GLN A 233 -0.42 -20.59 3.20
CA GLN A 233 0.66 -19.60 3.35
C GLN A 233 1.30 -19.67 4.73
N ILE A 234 0.49 -19.66 5.80
CA ILE A 234 0.96 -19.79 7.18
C ILE A 234 1.81 -21.07 7.33
N ALA A 235 1.27 -22.22 6.92
CA ALA A 235 1.96 -23.49 7.05
C ALA A 235 3.29 -23.53 6.27
N VAL A 236 3.33 -22.95 5.07
CA VAL A 236 4.57 -22.88 4.27
C VAL A 236 5.60 -21.98 4.94
N VAL A 237 5.22 -20.80 5.40
CA VAL A 237 6.15 -19.85 6.02
C VAL A 237 6.66 -20.40 7.37
N ASP A 238 5.82 -21.04 8.18
CA ASP A 238 6.25 -21.70 9.42
C ASP A 238 7.32 -22.79 9.16
N VAL A 239 7.13 -23.58 8.10
CA VAL A 239 8.11 -24.59 7.67
C VAL A 239 9.41 -23.93 7.20
N LEU A 240 9.33 -22.85 6.43
CA LEU A 240 10.51 -22.11 5.96
C LEU A 240 11.32 -21.53 7.13
N HIS A 241 10.64 -20.94 8.12
CA HIS A 241 11.26 -20.42 9.33
C HIS A 241 12.00 -21.54 10.08
N SER A 242 11.31 -22.66 10.29
CA SER A 242 11.86 -23.85 10.96
C SER A 242 13.09 -24.40 10.23
N TRP A 243 13.08 -24.43 8.88
CA TRP A 243 14.22 -24.90 8.07
C TRP A 243 15.45 -24.01 8.17
N VAL A 244 15.28 -22.71 8.37
CA VAL A 244 16.38 -21.77 8.60
C VAL A 244 16.87 -21.80 10.05
N GLY A 245 16.07 -22.37 10.97
CA GLY A 245 16.39 -22.49 12.39
C GLY A 245 15.76 -21.40 13.26
N TYR A 246 14.70 -20.76 12.78
CA TYR A 246 13.88 -19.82 13.54
C TYR A 246 12.58 -20.48 13.99
N GLU A 247 12.18 -20.23 15.22
CA GLU A 247 10.84 -20.59 15.73
C GLU A 247 9.93 -19.36 15.66
N SER A 248 8.85 -19.45 14.89
CA SER A 248 7.81 -18.44 14.84
C SER A 248 6.44 -19.12 14.82
N ASP A 249 5.50 -18.57 15.59
CA ASP A 249 4.09 -18.94 15.49
C ASP A 249 3.37 -17.78 14.81
N ILE A 250 3.19 -17.89 13.48
CA ILE A 250 2.62 -16.82 12.68
C ILE A 250 1.17 -16.57 13.11
N LEU A 251 0.37 -17.61 13.28
CA LEU A 251 -1.04 -17.50 13.65
C LEU A 251 -1.20 -16.85 15.05
N ALA A 252 -0.37 -17.21 16.02
CA ALA A 252 -0.37 -16.54 17.32
C ALA A 252 0.09 -15.09 17.20
N THR A 253 1.04 -14.80 16.31
CA THR A 253 1.50 -13.43 16.06
C THR A 253 0.39 -12.57 15.46
N GLU A 254 -0.38 -13.11 14.51
CA GLU A 254 -1.53 -12.42 13.92
C GLU A 254 -2.62 -12.12 14.96
N SER A 255 -2.97 -13.12 15.78
CA SER A 255 -4.06 -12.99 16.75
C SER A 255 -3.70 -12.08 17.94
N ARG A 256 -2.41 -11.82 18.18
CA ARG A 256 -1.91 -10.90 19.23
C ARG A 256 -1.79 -9.45 18.78
N GLN A 257 -2.00 -9.17 17.49
CA GLN A 257 -1.99 -7.81 16.97
C GLN A 257 -2.99 -6.94 17.75
N LEU A 258 -2.53 -5.82 18.29
CA LEU A 258 -3.37 -4.95 19.11
C LEU A 258 -4.44 -4.26 18.26
N LEU A 259 -4.06 -3.86 17.06
CA LEU A 259 -4.91 -3.11 16.13
C LEU A 259 -4.73 -3.62 14.70
N TYR A 260 -5.85 -3.67 13.97
CA TYR A 260 -5.89 -3.82 12.52
C TYR A 260 -6.29 -2.48 11.92
N ALA A 261 -5.31 -1.74 11.43
CA ALA A 261 -5.46 -0.39 10.93
C ALA A 261 -5.41 -0.36 9.39
N THR A 262 -6.44 0.21 8.77
CA THR A 262 -6.54 0.35 7.31
C THR A 262 -6.76 1.80 6.90
N HIS A 263 -6.22 2.19 5.75
CA HIS A 263 -6.43 3.51 5.11
C HIS A 263 -7.79 3.60 4.36
N SER A 264 -8.80 2.89 4.85
CA SER A 264 -10.18 2.90 4.35
C SER A 264 -11.10 3.63 5.34
N GLU A 265 -12.35 3.86 4.97
CA GLU A 265 -13.37 4.46 5.83
C GLU A 265 -14.54 3.50 6.01
N PHE A 266 -15.14 3.48 7.22
CA PHE A 266 -16.22 2.56 7.56
C PHE A 266 -17.42 2.68 6.61
N VAL A 267 -17.68 3.88 6.07
CA VAL A 267 -18.83 4.13 5.19
C VAL A 267 -18.69 3.58 3.76
N ILE A 268 -17.47 3.28 3.30
CA ILE A 268 -17.21 2.75 1.94
C ILE A 268 -16.86 1.26 1.95
N GLU A 269 -16.57 0.70 3.12
CA GLU A 269 -16.37 -0.73 3.31
C GLU A 269 -17.70 -1.49 3.28
N MET A 270 -17.63 -2.77 2.94
CA MET A 270 -18.81 -3.63 3.01
C MET A 270 -19.27 -3.77 4.46
N THR A 271 -20.58 -3.67 4.68
CA THR A 271 -21.18 -3.77 6.02
C THR A 271 -20.95 -5.17 6.60
N ARG A 272 -20.11 -5.24 7.63
CA ARG A 272 -19.80 -6.45 8.39
C ARG A 272 -19.63 -6.15 9.88
N PRO A 273 -19.76 -7.15 10.76
CA PRO A 273 -19.36 -6.99 12.15
C PRO A 273 -17.90 -6.58 12.22
N ILE A 274 -17.59 -5.61 13.07
CA ILE A 274 -16.22 -5.15 13.32
C ILE A 274 -15.92 -5.22 14.82
N SER A 275 -14.69 -5.61 15.13
CA SER A 275 -14.15 -5.61 16.50
C SER A 275 -13.62 -4.22 16.86
N ASN A 276 -13.48 -3.94 18.17
CA ASN A 276 -12.82 -2.73 18.65
C ASN A 276 -11.32 -2.67 18.27
N GLN A 277 -10.74 -3.79 17.82
CA GLN A 277 -9.38 -3.89 17.29
C GLN A 277 -9.25 -3.34 15.87
N ILE A 278 -10.33 -3.27 15.08
CA ILE A 278 -10.27 -2.66 13.75
C ILE A 278 -10.33 -1.14 13.89
N LYS A 279 -9.45 -0.45 13.17
CA LYS A 279 -9.42 1.01 13.07
C LYS A 279 -9.36 1.46 11.62
N PHE A 280 -10.32 2.30 11.25
CA PHE A 280 -10.34 2.99 9.98
C PHE A 280 -9.63 4.32 10.14
N PHE A 281 -8.48 4.47 9.49
CA PHE A 281 -7.72 5.71 9.46
C PHE A 281 -7.89 6.30 8.07
N GLY A 282 -9.07 6.88 7.81
CA GLY A 282 -9.47 7.35 6.49
C GLY A 282 -8.37 8.11 5.74
N CYS A 283 -7.98 9.30 6.18
CA CYS A 283 -6.95 10.08 5.50
C CYS A 283 -5.89 10.60 6.48
N GLN A 284 -4.63 10.21 6.28
CA GLN A 284 -3.50 10.50 7.19
C GLN A 284 -2.94 11.93 7.04
N ARG A 285 -3.05 12.52 5.85
CA ARG A 285 -2.64 13.90 5.54
C ARG A 285 -3.67 14.54 4.61
N CYS A 286 -4.77 15.01 5.18
CA CYS A 286 -5.81 15.67 4.41
C CYS A 286 -5.37 17.08 4.04
N LEU A 287 -5.68 17.49 2.81
CA LEU A 287 -5.50 18.88 2.41
C LEU A 287 -6.29 19.76 3.37
N PRO A 288 -5.75 20.92 3.80
CA PRO A 288 -6.54 21.89 4.52
C PRO A 288 -7.79 22.20 3.69
N SER A 289 -8.95 22.36 4.34
CA SER A 289 -10.21 22.71 3.68
C SER A 289 -10.17 24.05 2.91
N ASP A 290 -9.08 24.81 3.05
CA ASP A 290 -8.81 26.06 2.35
C ASP A 290 -7.96 25.80 1.08
N PRO A 291 -8.54 26.00 -0.13
CA PRO A 291 -7.87 25.81 -1.42
C PRO A 291 -6.57 26.61 -1.56
N ALA A 292 -6.49 27.80 -0.95
CA ALA A 292 -5.30 28.67 -1.05
C ALA A 292 -4.12 28.16 -0.21
N LYS A 293 -4.40 27.36 0.83
CA LYS A 293 -3.37 26.68 1.65
C LYS A 293 -2.94 25.34 1.05
N ALA A 294 -3.83 24.67 0.32
CA ALA A 294 -3.50 23.46 -0.43
C ALA A 294 -2.41 23.75 -1.49
N THR A 295 -2.58 24.79 -2.31
CA THR A 295 -1.60 25.16 -3.35
C THR A 295 -0.24 25.57 -2.78
N ARG A 296 -0.23 26.23 -1.62
CA ARG A 296 1.01 26.72 -0.97
C ARG A 296 1.84 25.57 -0.38
N ARG A 297 1.18 24.52 0.11
CA ARG A 297 1.83 23.34 0.72
C ARG A 297 2.37 22.36 -0.31
N SER A 298 1.73 22.24 -1.48
CA SER A 298 2.22 21.42 -2.59
C SER A 298 3.53 21.93 -3.20
N ALA A 299 3.74 23.25 -3.22
CA ALA A 299 5.02 23.85 -3.64
C ALA A 299 6.19 23.46 -2.71
N GLU A 300 5.92 23.31 -1.42
CA GLU A 300 6.92 22.92 -0.41
C GLU A 300 7.34 21.44 -0.58
N ILE A 301 6.39 20.55 -0.87
CA ILE A 301 6.64 19.11 -1.12
C ILE A 301 7.41 18.89 -2.44
N GLN A 302 7.16 19.72 -3.45
CA GLN A 302 7.87 19.62 -4.74
C GLN A 302 9.32 20.11 -4.66
N THR A 303 9.63 21.00 -3.71
CA THR A 303 11.00 21.51 -3.51
C THR A 303 11.93 20.44 -2.92
N ASP A 304 11.40 19.51 -2.12
CA ASP A 304 12.16 18.36 -1.58
C ASP A 304 12.46 17.28 -2.64
N GLN A 305 11.73 17.24 -3.76
CA GLN A 305 12.01 16.28 -4.85
C GLN A 305 12.90 16.84 -5.97
N LEU A 306 13.09 18.17 -6.06
CA LEU A 306 13.89 18.78 -7.11
C LEU A 306 15.38 19.00 -6.75
N LEU A 307 15.82 18.67 -5.54
CA LEU A 307 17.19 18.96 -5.06
C LEU A 307 18.24 17.86 -5.33
N THR A 308 18.06 17.00 -6.33
CA THR A 308 19.14 16.12 -6.81
C THR A 308 19.12 15.92 -8.33
N LEU A 309 19.75 16.83 -9.06
CA LEU A 309 20.38 16.53 -10.35
C LEU A 309 21.80 17.12 -10.35
N PRO A 310 22.85 16.36 -10.73
CA PRO A 310 24.19 16.92 -10.85
C PRO A 310 24.28 17.81 -12.10
N SER A 311 24.88 18.98 -11.94
CA SER A 311 25.18 19.93 -13.01
C SER A 311 26.29 19.41 -13.93
N SER A 312 26.02 19.34 -15.24
CA SER A 312 27.07 19.45 -16.26
C SER A 312 26.64 20.21 -17.51
N SER A 313 27.36 21.32 -17.74
CA SER A 313 27.73 22.00 -19.00
C SER A 313 26.65 22.47 -20.01
N SER A 314 26.40 23.79 -19.95
CA SER A 314 26.44 24.79 -21.02
C SER A 314 25.80 24.50 -22.39
N SER A 315 24.69 25.20 -22.68
CA SER A 315 24.60 26.08 -23.84
C SER A 315 23.55 27.18 -23.60
N SER A 316 23.92 28.40 -23.99
CA SER A 316 23.20 29.65 -23.77
C SER A 316 21.93 29.74 -24.62
N ILE A 317 20.77 29.83 -23.97
CA ILE A 317 19.54 30.33 -24.60
C ILE A 317 18.97 31.44 -23.70
N THR A 318 18.82 32.60 -24.33
CA THR A 318 18.35 33.89 -23.83
C THR A 318 17.08 33.77 -23.01
N THR A 319 17.12 34.24 -21.76
CA THR A 319 15.99 34.28 -20.83
C THR A 319 15.06 35.45 -21.11
N THR A 320 13.84 35.15 -21.56
CA THR A 320 12.65 36.00 -21.33
C THR A 320 11.73 35.30 -20.33
N PRO A 321 11.23 35.97 -19.29
CA PRO A 321 10.37 35.35 -18.28
C PRO A 321 8.91 35.31 -18.76
N SER A 322 8.49 34.20 -19.36
CA SER A 322 7.08 33.80 -19.51
C SER A 322 6.82 32.69 -18.49
N SER A 323 6.19 32.98 -17.35
CA SER A 323 4.73 32.90 -17.14
C SER A 323 4.22 31.45 -17.01
N PHE A 324 3.81 31.10 -15.78
CA PHE A 324 2.83 30.05 -15.41
C PHE A 324 3.10 28.59 -15.80
N THR A 325 3.88 27.88 -14.98
CA THR A 325 3.84 26.40 -14.81
C THR A 325 3.93 26.08 -13.30
N ASP A 326 3.41 25.01 -12.69
CA ASP A 326 2.44 23.97 -13.05
C ASP A 326 2.03 23.27 -11.76
N VAL A 327 0.82 22.69 -11.70
CA VAL A 327 0.53 21.64 -10.71
C VAL A 327 1.05 20.33 -11.31
N GLY A 328 2.26 19.91 -10.91
CA GLY A 328 2.86 18.64 -11.36
C GLY A 328 3.18 18.54 -12.86
N GLY A 329 3.58 19.64 -13.51
CA GLY A 329 3.90 19.66 -14.95
C GLY A 329 2.70 19.79 -15.90
N ILE A 330 1.52 20.14 -15.36
CA ILE A 330 0.29 20.39 -16.13
C ILE A 330 0.03 21.88 -16.28
N ASP A 331 -0.03 22.35 -17.53
CA ASP A 331 -0.35 23.74 -17.88
C ASP A 331 -1.62 24.20 -17.15
N ARG A 332 -1.45 25.23 -16.32
CA ARG A 332 -2.54 25.81 -15.53
C ARG A 332 -3.74 26.26 -16.38
N HIS A 333 -3.54 26.67 -17.63
CA HIS A 333 -4.64 27.08 -18.50
C HIS A 333 -5.60 25.92 -18.79
N LEU A 334 -5.10 24.69 -18.87
CA LEU A 334 -5.93 23.49 -19.05
C LEU A 334 -6.74 23.17 -17.79
N LEU A 335 -6.21 23.50 -16.61
CA LEU A 335 -6.87 23.33 -15.32
C LEU A 335 -7.96 24.39 -15.03
N LEU A 336 -8.09 25.42 -15.88
CA LEU A 336 -9.15 26.43 -15.78
C LEU A 336 -10.50 25.95 -16.33
N ARG A 337 -10.53 24.83 -17.06
CA ARG A 337 -11.75 24.22 -17.62
C ARG A 337 -12.08 22.92 -16.89
N PRO A 338 -13.35 22.47 -16.93
CA PRO A 338 -13.72 21.17 -16.39
C PRO A 338 -12.89 20.04 -17.02
N PHE A 339 -12.14 19.31 -16.19
CA PHE A 339 -11.23 18.26 -16.64
C PHE A 339 -11.53 16.91 -15.98
N ILE A 340 -11.12 15.85 -16.66
CA ILE A 340 -11.25 14.45 -16.23
C ILE A 340 -9.87 13.90 -15.92
N VAL A 341 -9.75 13.20 -14.79
CA VAL A 341 -8.53 12.47 -14.42
C VAL A 341 -8.71 10.99 -14.68
N VAL A 342 -7.79 10.36 -15.39
CA VAL A 342 -7.78 8.92 -15.65
C VAL A 342 -6.54 8.31 -15.02
N THR A 343 -6.71 7.31 -14.16
CA THR A 343 -5.59 6.55 -13.59
C THR A 343 -6.02 5.12 -13.30
N PHE A 344 -5.11 4.18 -13.54
CA PHE A 344 -5.28 2.75 -13.27
C PHE A 344 -4.46 2.30 -12.04
N GLY A 345 -3.85 3.26 -11.33
CA GLY A 345 -2.96 2.98 -10.21
C GLY A 345 -1.58 2.49 -10.63
N SER A 346 -0.78 2.05 -9.65
CA SER A 346 0.61 1.63 -9.85
C SER A 346 0.79 0.15 -10.20
N ILE A 347 -0.29 -0.65 -10.13
CA ILE A 347 -0.24 -2.10 -10.38
C ILE A 347 -0.72 -2.40 -11.80
N SER A 348 -1.88 -1.88 -12.22
CA SER A 348 -2.36 -1.97 -13.60
C SER A 348 -1.60 -1.01 -14.51
N SER A 349 -0.39 -1.41 -14.87
CA SER A 349 0.44 -0.68 -15.83
C SER A 349 -0.20 -0.69 -17.21
N VAL A 350 -0.23 0.47 -17.87
CA VAL A 350 -0.72 0.59 -19.25
C VAL A 350 0.21 -0.14 -20.22
N GLN A 351 1.48 -0.38 -19.86
CA GLN A 351 2.41 -1.17 -20.68
C GLN A 351 1.97 -2.63 -20.84
N THR A 352 1.26 -3.17 -19.84
CA THR A 352 0.75 -4.55 -19.87
C THR A 352 -0.69 -4.61 -20.38
N MET A 353 -1.27 -3.49 -20.80
CA MET A 353 -2.61 -3.41 -21.37
C MET A 353 -2.60 -3.93 -22.82
N GLY A 354 -3.58 -4.74 -23.18
CA GLY A 354 -3.76 -5.18 -24.56
C GLY A 354 -4.02 -3.99 -25.51
N ALA A 355 -3.42 -4.00 -26.70
CA ALA A 355 -3.51 -2.91 -27.67
C ALA A 355 -4.97 -2.54 -28.05
N HIS A 356 -5.87 -3.52 -28.09
CA HIS A 356 -7.29 -3.28 -28.36
C HIS A 356 -7.96 -2.42 -27.26
N LEU A 357 -7.68 -2.70 -25.98
CA LEU A 357 -8.19 -1.92 -24.85
C LEU A 357 -7.62 -0.50 -24.88
N LEU A 358 -6.33 -0.35 -25.14
CA LEU A 358 -5.68 0.96 -25.27
C LEU A 358 -6.37 1.80 -26.35
N HIS A 359 -6.61 1.20 -27.51
CA HIS A 359 -7.29 1.86 -28.61
C HIS A 359 -8.73 2.23 -28.27
N ASP A 360 -9.47 1.36 -27.58
CA ASP A 360 -10.84 1.63 -27.15
C ASP A 360 -10.91 2.74 -26.10
N PHE A 361 -9.98 2.76 -25.13
CA PHE A 361 -9.85 3.86 -24.17
C PHE A 361 -9.50 5.18 -24.85
N MET A 362 -8.53 5.19 -25.77
CA MET A 362 -8.17 6.40 -26.53
C MET A 362 -9.38 6.92 -27.34
N ARG A 363 -10.13 6.03 -28.00
CA ARG A 363 -11.35 6.41 -28.74
C ARG A 363 -12.40 6.98 -27.80
N ALA A 364 -12.66 6.31 -26.67
CA ALA A 364 -13.67 6.72 -25.71
C ALA A 364 -13.33 8.07 -25.07
N PHE A 365 -12.10 8.24 -24.58
CA PHE A 365 -11.65 9.50 -23.98
C PHE A 365 -11.57 10.63 -25.00
N GLY A 366 -11.19 10.32 -26.25
CA GLY A 366 -11.20 11.29 -27.36
C GLY A 366 -12.59 11.78 -27.77
N ALA A 367 -13.64 11.01 -27.49
CA ALA A 367 -15.02 11.40 -27.76
C ALA A 367 -15.62 12.33 -26.68
N LEU A 368 -14.92 12.53 -25.56
CA LEU A 368 -15.37 13.39 -24.47
C LEU A 368 -15.12 14.87 -24.79
N ASN A 369 -16.06 15.73 -24.43
CA ASN A 369 -15.95 17.18 -24.59
C ASN A 369 -15.06 17.86 -23.52
N HIS A 370 -14.39 17.07 -22.69
CA HIS A 370 -13.55 17.54 -21.59
C HIS A 370 -12.07 17.27 -21.87
N THR A 371 -11.21 18.09 -21.26
CA THR A 371 -9.77 17.78 -21.18
C THR A 371 -9.58 16.56 -20.30
N VAL A 372 -8.82 15.57 -20.78
CA VAL A 372 -8.55 14.32 -20.08
C VAL A 372 -7.08 14.25 -19.74
N PHE A 373 -6.75 14.23 -18.46
CA PHE A 373 -5.40 13.94 -17.96
C PHE A 373 -5.31 12.46 -17.61
N TRP A 374 -4.55 11.72 -18.39
CA TRP A 374 -4.39 10.28 -18.19
C TRP A 374 -2.99 9.97 -17.67
N GLN A 375 -2.92 9.44 -16.45
CA GLN A 375 -1.70 8.82 -15.91
C GLN A 375 -1.32 7.61 -16.77
N PHE A 376 -0.21 7.74 -17.51
CA PHE A 376 0.23 6.81 -18.53
C PHE A 376 1.69 6.46 -18.29
N ASP A 377 1.95 5.25 -17.79
CA ASP A 377 3.26 4.76 -17.43
C ASP A 377 3.95 4.06 -18.61
N GLY A 378 4.16 4.74 -19.73
CA GLY A 378 4.81 4.13 -20.89
C GLY A 378 4.88 5.03 -22.12
N VAL A 379 5.31 4.46 -23.24
CA VAL A 379 5.28 5.13 -24.55
C VAL A 379 4.13 4.51 -25.36
N PRO A 380 3.15 5.30 -25.83
CA PRO A 380 2.10 4.77 -26.68
C PRO A 380 2.70 4.21 -27.99
N PRO A 381 2.13 3.14 -28.57
CA PRO A 381 2.58 2.61 -29.86
C PRO A 381 2.63 3.70 -30.94
N ALA A 382 3.58 3.61 -31.87
CA ALA A 382 3.80 4.66 -32.87
C ALA A 382 2.60 4.88 -33.81
N ASP A 383 1.76 3.86 -34.00
CA ASP A 383 0.52 3.89 -34.76
C ASP A 383 -0.70 4.35 -33.93
N GLN A 384 -0.56 4.49 -32.61
CA GLN A 384 -1.63 4.93 -31.73
C GLN A 384 -1.82 6.46 -31.84
N ARG A 385 -2.91 6.87 -32.47
CA ARG A 385 -3.33 8.28 -32.48
C ARG A 385 -3.78 8.71 -31.08
N ILE A 386 -3.18 9.80 -30.58
CA ILE A 386 -3.58 10.46 -29.33
C ILE A 386 -4.57 11.58 -29.68
N PRO A 387 -5.80 11.59 -29.14
CA PRO A 387 -6.75 12.69 -29.33
C PRO A 387 -6.24 14.01 -28.74
N GLU A 388 -6.60 15.15 -29.34
CA GLU A 388 -6.13 16.48 -28.91
C GLU A 388 -6.54 16.85 -27.48
N ASN A 389 -7.65 16.32 -26.99
CA ASN A 389 -8.15 16.56 -25.64
C ASN A 389 -7.54 15.61 -24.58
N VAL A 390 -6.73 14.63 -24.99
CA VAL A 390 -6.12 13.63 -24.10
C VAL A 390 -4.64 13.95 -23.89
N HIS A 391 -4.27 14.20 -22.64
CA HIS A 391 -2.90 14.52 -22.23
C HIS A 391 -2.35 13.36 -21.39
N LEU A 392 -1.34 12.68 -21.94
CA LEU A 392 -0.66 11.56 -21.28
C LEU A 392 0.43 12.10 -20.36
N ILE A 393 0.38 11.72 -19.09
CA ILE A 393 1.28 12.22 -18.04
C ILE A 393 1.82 11.02 -17.26
N SER A 394 3.13 10.95 -17.06
CA SER A 394 3.75 9.80 -16.38
C SER A 394 3.30 9.66 -14.92
N TRP A 395 3.08 10.78 -14.23
CA TRP A 395 2.63 10.79 -12.83
C TRP A 395 1.71 11.97 -12.54
N LEU A 396 0.50 11.69 -12.05
CA LEU A 396 -0.48 12.74 -11.70
C LEU A 396 -0.43 13.07 -10.20
N PRO A 397 -0.42 14.36 -9.81
CA PRO A 397 -0.61 14.78 -8.42
C PRO A 397 -2.10 14.67 -8.03
N LEU A 398 -2.58 13.44 -7.86
CA LEU A 398 -4.02 13.13 -7.71
C LEU A 398 -4.69 13.90 -6.57
N LYS A 399 -4.02 14.05 -5.42
CA LYS A 399 -4.59 14.75 -4.25
C LYS A 399 -4.86 16.22 -4.57
N GLU A 400 -3.93 16.88 -5.23
CA GLU A 400 -4.05 18.26 -5.68
C GLU A 400 -5.17 18.39 -6.70
N LEU A 401 -5.17 17.53 -7.73
CA LEU A 401 -6.16 17.58 -8.81
C LEU A 401 -7.58 17.36 -8.32
N PHE A 402 -7.80 16.39 -7.44
CA PHE A 402 -9.12 16.13 -6.84
C PHE A 402 -9.59 17.26 -5.91
N GLY A 403 -8.66 18.07 -5.38
CA GLY A 403 -8.97 19.25 -4.59
C GLY A 403 -9.30 20.51 -5.39
N MET A 404 -9.21 20.48 -6.73
CA MET A 404 -9.44 21.65 -7.57
C MET A 404 -10.93 21.85 -7.88
N MET A 405 -11.40 23.11 -7.89
CA MET A 405 -12.81 23.42 -8.20
C MET A 405 -13.26 22.99 -9.61
N ASN A 406 -12.35 22.93 -10.57
CA ASN A 406 -12.64 22.56 -11.95
C ASN A 406 -12.49 21.05 -12.20
N PHE A 407 -12.20 20.26 -11.17
CA PHE A 407 -12.27 18.81 -11.27
C PHE A 407 -13.71 18.39 -11.56
N PHE A 408 -13.92 17.73 -12.70
CA PHE A 408 -15.26 17.33 -13.14
C PHE A 408 -15.55 15.87 -12.77
N ALA A 409 -14.65 14.96 -13.15
CA ALA A 409 -14.82 13.54 -12.90
C ALA A 409 -13.46 12.83 -12.87
N ALA A 410 -13.43 11.63 -12.29
CA ALA A 410 -12.30 10.73 -12.41
C ALA A 410 -12.74 9.36 -12.92
N PHE A 411 -11.93 8.78 -13.79
CA PHE A 411 -11.95 7.37 -14.13
C PHE A 411 -10.81 6.70 -13.38
N ILE A 412 -11.14 6.05 -12.26
CA ILE A 412 -10.18 5.35 -11.41
C ILE A 412 -10.54 3.87 -11.46
N VAL A 413 -9.61 3.06 -11.96
CA VAL A 413 -9.72 1.61 -11.86
C VAL A 413 -8.70 1.15 -10.86
N VAL A 414 -9.19 0.54 -9.77
CA VAL A 414 -8.32 -0.11 -8.79
C VAL A 414 -8.22 -1.57 -9.17
N SER A 415 -7.01 -1.97 -9.55
CA SER A 415 -6.63 -3.23 -10.21
C SER A 415 -6.94 -4.54 -9.48
N TRP A 416 -7.66 -4.50 -8.35
CA TRP A 416 -7.96 -5.65 -7.51
C TRP A 416 -9.42 -5.67 -7.00
N GLY A 417 -10.30 -4.82 -7.54
CA GLY A 417 -11.70 -4.67 -7.09
C GLY A 417 -12.72 -5.15 -8.10
#